data_AF-A0A835XLH6-F1
#
_entry.id   AF-A0A835XLH6-F1
#
_cell.length_a   1.000
_cell.length_b   1.000
_cell.length_c   1.000
_cell.angle_alpha   90.00
_cell.angle_beta   90.00
_cell.angle_gamma   90.00
#
_symmetry.space_group_name_H-M   'P 1'
#
loop_
_entity.id
_entity.type
_entity.pdbx_description
1 polymer ?
#
loop_
_entity_poly.entity_id
_entity_poly.type
_entity_poly.pdbx_seq_one_letter_code
_entity_poly.pdbx_strand_id
1 'polypeptide(L)'
;MELPRGALVLLALLVAPMAAHAATDYQWHTGRATHYGGAGDPWSIHDGHCGYGFLSPNVATGRDICAPSDQNWDYDEATSSCGVCYEIACQPMDFSDFYGNWLQRSDVCFDSGSSVVVMVTDLCPCYYPTNAYSNKRWCCGDMQHFDVSVFAFEKLADVKYGVIGIKYRRVPCDFSPDKKAVRPNYVSAAWDTRQPPNGFDDSKDGRWSLWSKTQSWDSADAGSSSRASASASASASGSGSSASASALASSISVTYNGGSGSGSGSGSGSGSAGSGSGSSSSSNGGQQSTVTNAYYGGFMQGWSDSGSWGLTKWDRSSSWGFNGQQAYCVTLDGYGGAKFNAWSGVLSSKAHMEFWVKQNDGQTPDISLKLASPSGSCRTLNLRSFTPAETNAGWSRFWIKLNAFDWRRSDGGDDSAFSGCSDSISDWDVNTLFLTNNWGGQQWLCVDQLKVF
;
A
#
# COMPACT_ATOMS: atom_id res chain seq x y z
N MET A 1 44.46 55.72 13.57
CA MET A 1 43.18 55.55 12.86
C MET A 1 43.54 55.34 11.41
N GLU A 2 43.87 54.10 11.03
CA GLU A 2 42.99 53.03 10.52
C GLU A 2 43.29 52.86 9.02
N LEU A 3 43.97 51.75 8.70
CA LEU A 3 44.24 51.28 7.34
C LEU A 3 42.98 50.60 6.78
N PRO A 4 42.63 50.78 5.49
CA PRO A 4 41.45 50.16 4.91
C PRO A 4 41.68 48.67 4.63
N ARG A 5 40.67 47.89 4.97
CA ARG A 5 40.62 46.43 4.94
C ARG A 5 40.63 45.90 3.51
N GLY A 6 41.49 44.90 3.29
CA GLY A 6 41.71 44.22 2.03
C GLY A 6 40.50 43.42 1.55
N ALA A 7 40.40 43.33 0.22
CA ALA A 7 39.51 42.47 -0.52
C ALA A 7 39.85 41.00 -0.28
N LEU A 8 38.91 40.24 0.26
CA LEU A 8 38.99 38.78 0.34
C LEU A 8 38.26 38.21 -0.88
N VAL A 9 39.04 37.69 -1.83
CA VAL A 9 38.55 36.91 -2.98
C VAL A 9 38.09 35.55 -2.46
N LEU A 10 36.78 35.31 -2.48
CA LEU A 10 36.20 34.00 -2.18
C LEU A 10 36.33 33.09 -3.41
N LEU A 11 37.22 32.11 -3.31
CA LEU A 11 37.38 31.00 -4.25
C LEU A 11 36.13 30.11 -4.16
N ALA A 12 35.26 30.18 -5.16
CA ALA A 12 34.11 29.29 -5.28
C ALA A 12 34.58 27.87 -5.63
N LEU A 13 34.60 26.98 -4.64
CA LEU A 13 34.70 25.54 -4.86
C LEU A 13 33.36 25.04 -5.43
N LEU A 14 33.35 24.78 -6.74
CA LEU A 14 32.30 24.00 -7.41
C LEU A 14 32.40 22.55 -6.94
N VAL A 15 31.71 22.22 -5.85
CA VAL A 15 31.36 20.83 -5.52
C VAL A 15 29.98 20.59 -6.13
N ALA A 16 29.94 19.95 -7.29
CA ALA A 16 28.70 19.40 -7.82
C ALA A 16 28.23 18.28 -6.86
N PRO A 17 27.00 18.32 -6.33
CA PRO A 17 26.47 17.20 -5.57
C PRO A 17 26.18 16.05 -6.55
N MET A 18 26.94 14.96 -6.45
CA MET A 18 26.55 13.69 -7.05
C MET A 18 25.30 13.18 -6.34
N ALA A 19 24.22 13.01 -7.11
CA ALA A 19 22.98 12.38 -6.68
C ALA A 19 23.23 10.92 -6.25
N ALA A 20 22.67 10.53 -5.10
CA ALA A 20 22.42 9.13 -4.77
C ALA A 20 20.95 9.02 -4.35
N HIS A 21 20.16 8.44 -5.25
CA HIS A 21 18.71 8.34 -5.27
C HIS A 21 18.20 7.20 -4.36
N ALA A 22 17.09 7.41 -3.64
CA ALA A 22 16.02 6.40 -3.53
C ALA A 22 14.84 6.91 -4.36
N ALA A 23 15.10 7.02 -5.66
CA ALA A 23 14.13 7.45 -6.66
C ALA A 23 13.16 6.32 -6.97
N THR A 24 12.17 6.62 -7.81
CA THR A 24 11.90 5.68 -8.90
C THR A 24 13.22 5.28 -9.51
N ASP A 25 13.69 4.08 -9.18
CA ASP A 25 14.89 3.61 -9.82
C ASP A 25 14.48 3.22 -11.23
N TYR A 26 14.73 4.12 -12.19
CA TYR A 26 14.57 3.77 -13.60
C TYR A 26 15.73 2.90 -14.10
N GLN A 27 16.77 2.69 -13.28
CA GLN A 27 17.83 1.74 -13.57
C GLN A 27 17.29 0.33 -13.44
N TRP A 28 17.63 -0.45 -14.46
CA TRP A 28 17.33 -1.86 -14.48
C TRP A 28 18.28 -2.60 -13.55
N HIS A 29 17.72 -3.32 -12.59
CA HIS A 29 18.45 -4.28 -11.75
C HIS A 29 18.24 -5.69 -12.26
N THR A 30 19.28 -6.50 -12.20
CA THR A 30 19.20 -7.91 -12.54
C THR A 30 18.64 -8.69 -11.36
N GLY A 31 17.71 -9.61 -11.64
CA GLY A 31 17.12 -10.50 -10.66
C GLY A 31 16.60 -11.78 -11.31
N ARG A 32 15.85 -12.56 -10.54
CA ARG A 32 15.13 -13.74 -11.02
C ARG A 32 13.68 -13.72 -10.55
N ALA A 33 12.79 -14.29 -11.34
CA ALA A 33 11.40 -14.47 -10.95
C ALA A 33 10.99 -15.94 -10.96
N THR A 34 10.30 -16.38 -9.91
CA THR A 34 9.47 -17.61 -9.90
C THR A 34 8.01 -17.22 -10.06
N HIS A 35 7.10 -18.19 -9.94
CA HIS A 35 5.67 -17.91 -9.88
C HIS A 35 4.92 -18.66 -8.78
N TYR A 36 3.84 -18.03 -8.32
CA TYR A 36 2.88 -18.57 -7.35
C TYR A 36 1.42 -18.41 -7.81
N GLY A 37 0.54 -19.23 -7.24
CA GLY A 37 -0.83 -19.42 -7.69
C GLY A 37 -0.91 -20.30 -8.94
N GLY A 38 -1.96 -21.12 -9.07
CA GLY A 38 -2.19 -21.93 -10.27
C GLY A 38 -2.72 -23.33 -10.00
N ALA A 39 -2.68 -24.19 -11.02
CA ALA A 39 -3.07 -25.59 -10.86
C ALA A 39 -2.08 -26.31 -9.91
N GLY A 40 -2.55 -26.68 -8.71
CA GLY A 40 -1.76 -27.36 -7.67
C GLY A 40 -1.31 -26.46 -6.51
N ASP A 41 -1.49 -25.14 -6.62
CA ASP A 41 -1.36 -24.17 -5.53
C ASP A 41 -2.70 -23.42 -5.43
N PRO A 42 -3.58 -23.74 -4.45
CA PRO A 42 -4.94 -23.21 -4.39
C PRO A 42 -4.97 -21.70 -4.15
N TRP A 43 -4.74 -20.93 -5.22
CA TRP A 43 -4.95 -19.49 -5.41
C TRP A 43 -4.60 -18.64 -4.19
N SER A 44 -3.36 -18.85 -3.72
CA SER A 44 -2.67 -18.09 -2.68
C SER A 44 -2.53 -16.61 -3.00
N ILE A 45 -2.69 -16.21 -4.27
CA ILE A 45 -2.61 -14.81 -4.72
C ILE A 45 -3.56 -13.86 -3.96
N HIS A 46 -4.65 -14.36 -3.37
CA HIS A 46 -5.61 -13.55 -2.61
C HIS A 46 -5.39 -13.56 -1.09
N ASP A 47 -4.45 -14.33 -0.57
CA ASP A 47 -4.18 -14.46 0.87
C ASP A 47 -2.80 -13.91 1.25
N GLY A 48 -2.27 -12.99 0.44
CA GLY A 48 -0.93 -12.43 0.63
C GLY A 48 -0.77 -11.63 1.93
N HIS A 49 0.49 -11.51 2.37
CA HIS A 49 0.92 -10.84 3.61
C HIS A 49 0.35 -9.43 3.80
N CYS A 50 0.09 -8.70 2.71
CA CYS A 50 -0.41 -7.33 2.78
C CYS A 50 -1.88 -7.22 3.21
N GLY A 51 -2.62 -8.33 3.32
CA GLY A 51 -3.96 -8.35 3.90
C GLY A 51 -5.04 -7.68 3.05
N TYR A 52 -4.86 -7.61 1.72
CA TYR A 52 -5.81 -6.97 0.81
C TYR A 52 -7.07 -7.81 0.52
N GLY A 53 -7.13 -9.05 1.01
CA GLY A 53 -8.26 -9.94 0.79
C GLY A 53 -8.39 -10.37 -0.66
N PHE A 54 -9.62 -10.64 -1.11
CA PHE A 54 -9.86 -11.07 -2.48
C PHE A 54 -9.45 -9.98 -3.47
N LEU A 55 -8.36 -10.22 -4.18
CA LEU A 55 -7.88 -9.35 -5.25
C LEU A 55 -8.80 -9.43 -6.47
N SER A 56 -9.47 -8.32 -6.77
CA SER A 56 -10.26 -8.18 -7.98
C SER A 56 -9.34 -8.07 -9.20
N PRO A 57 -9.64 -8.76 -10.31
CA PRO A 57 -8.93 -8.52 -11.56
C PRO A 57 -9.13 -7.10 -12.08
N ASN A 58 -10.14 -6.33 -11.59
CA ASN A 58 -10.47 -5.01 -12.11
C ASN A 58 -9.81 -3.84 -11.35
N VAL A 59 -9.11 -4.10 -10.25
CA VAL A 59 -8.54 -3.05 -9.37
C VAL A 59 -7.02 -3.05 -9.47
N ALA A 60 -6.40 -1.87 -9.34
CA ALA A 60 -4.95 -1.71 -9.35
C ALA A 60 -4.28 -2.40 -10.57
N THR A 61 -3.25 -3.20 -10.36
CA THR A 61 -2.58 -4.00 -11.41
C THR A 61 -3.33 -5.30 -11.75
N GLY A 62 -4.60 -5.43 -11.35
CA GLY A 62 -5.44 -6.61 -11.54
C GLY A 62 -4.81 -7.84 -10.91
N ARG A 63 -4.46 -8.85 -11.70
CA ARG A 63 -3.77 -10.05 -11.18
C ARG A 63 -2.26 -10.01 -11.38
N ASP A 64 -1.72 -8.93 -11.94
CA ASP A 64 -0.27 -8.73 -12.08
C ASP A 64 0.30 -8.25 -10.74
N ILE A 65 0.65 -9.21 -9.88
CA ILE A 65 1.12 -8.96 -8.50
C ILE A 65 2.41 -9.73 -8.22
N CYS A 66 3.10 -9.40 -7.14
CA CYS A 66 4.32 -10.08 -6.71
C CYS A 66 4.53 -10.13 -5.19
N ALA A 67 5.44 -11.00 -4.80
CA ALA A 67 6.03 -11.15 -3.48
C ALA A 67 7.55 -10.97 -3.61
N PRO A 68 8.10 -9.77 -3.34
CA PRO A 68 9.55 -9.56 -3.37
C PRO A 68 10.22 -10.34 -2.23
N SER A 69 11.49 -10.70 -2.43
CA SER A 69 12.31 -11.25 -1.36
C SER A 69 12.58 -10.19 -0.28
N ASP A 70 12.55 -10.60 0.99
CA ASP A 70 13.00 -9.78 2.12
C ASP A 70 14.51 -9.48 2.13
N GLN A 71 15.26 -10.08 1.20
CA GLN A 71 16.69 -9.83 0.95
C GLN A 71 16.93 -8.94 -0.27
N ASN A 72 15.87 -8.44 -0.92
CA ASN A 72 16.05 -7.49 -2.02
C ASN A 72 16.67 -6.19 -1.49
N TRP A 73 17.54 -5.56 -2.29
CA TRP A 73 18.30 -4.39 -1.85
C TRP A 73 17.39 -3.19 -1.53
N ASP A 74 16.21 -3.14 -2.14
CA ASP A 74 15.20 -2.10 -2.00
C ASP A 74 13.98 -2.55 -1.17
N TYR A 75 14.09 -3.68 -0.47
CA TYR A 75 13.06 -4.14 0.46
C TYR A 75 12.91 -3.16 1.62
N ASP A 76 11.67 -2.79 1.93
CA ASP A 76 11.32 -1.97 3.09
C ASP A 76 10.64 -2.83 4.16
N GLU A 77 11.41 -3.19 5.19
CA GLU A 77 10.94 -3.98 6.33
C GLU A 77 9.75 -3.32 7.06
N ALA A 78 9.69 -2.00 7.12
CA ALA A 78 8.65 -1.29 7.86
C ALA A 78 7.27 -1.38 7.20
N THR A 79 7.24 -1.64 5.89
CA THR A 79 6.00 -1.75 5.11
C THR A 79 5.82 -3.10 4.43
N SER A 80 6.80 -4.00 4.56
CA SER A 80 6.95 -5.20 3.75
C SER A 80 6.86 -4.92 2.24
N SER A 81 7.19 -3.69 1.84
CA SER A 81 6.98 -3.13 0.50
C SER A 81 5.54 -3.18 -0.02
N CYS A 82 4.52 -3.39 0.82
CA CYS A 82 3.13 -3.52 0.40
C CYS A 82 2.62 -2.31 -0.40
N GLY A 83 2.02 -2.55 -1.56
CA GLY A 83 1.47 -1.53 -2.45
C GLY A 83 2.51 -0.80 -3.33
N VAL A 84 3.80 -1.14 -3.22
CA VAL A 84 4.83 -0.69 -4.16
C VAL A 84 4.67 -1.42 -5.49
N CYS A 85 5.05 -0.78 -6.61
CA CYS A 85 5.04 -1.41 -7.93
C CYS A 85 6.41 -1.47 -8.59
N TYR A 86 6.57 -2.51 -9.41
CA TYR A 86 7.77 -2.80 -10.17
C TYR A 86 7.43 -3.04 -11.63
N GLU A 87 8.23 -2.45 -12.53
CA GLU A 87 8.25 -2.90 -13.91
C GLU A 87 9.24 -4.06 -14.00
N ILE A 88 8.78 -5.19 -14.52
CA ILE A 88 9.57 -6.42 -14.66
C ILE A 88 9.58 -6.83 -16.14
N ALA A 89 10.76 -7.07 -16.68
CA ALA A 89 10.95 -7.62 -18.02
C ALA A 89 11.80 -8.89 -17.96
N CYS A 90 11.52 -9.84 -18.85
CA CYS A 90 12.33 -11.05 -18.95
C CYS A 90 13.73 -10.68 -19.47
N GLN A 91 14.76 -11.18 -18.79
CA GLN A 91 16.16 -10.97 -19.17
C GLN A 91 16.76 -12.33 -19.56
N PRO A 92 17.13 -12.52 -20.84
CA PRO A 92 17.86 -13.70 -21.30
C PRO A 92 19.19 -13.84 -20.56
N MET A 93 19.28 -14.78 -19.62
CA MET A 93 20.51 -15.08 -18.88
C MET A 93 20.47 -16.47 -18.24
N ASP A 94 21.61 -17.08 -18.04
CA ASP A 94 21.76 -18.28 -17.21
C ASP A 94 22.21 -17.87 -15.79
N PHE A 95 21.83 -18.64 -14.77
CA PHE A 95 22.20 -18.36 -13.38
C PHE A 95 22.14 -19.63 -12.53
N SER A 96 22.74 -19.58 -11.34
CA SER A 96 22.62 -20.64 -10.34
C SER A 96 21.51 -20.31 -9.34
N ASP A 97 20.88 -21.35 -8.78
CA ASP A 97 20.10 -21.19 -7.55
C ASP A 97 20.98 -21.10 -6.30
N PHE A 98 20.37 -20.84 -5.13
CA PHE A 98 21.10 -20.72 -3.86
C PHE A 98 21.94 -21.97 -3.52
N TYR A 99 21.55 -23.14 -4.02
CA TYR A 99 22.24 -24.41 -3.79
C TYR A 99 23.34 -24.70 -4.83
N GLY A 100 23.57 -23.78 -5.77
CA GLY A 100 24.61 -23.88 -6.78
C GLY A 100 24.20 -24.68 -8.02
N ASN A 101 22.93 -25.05 -8.20
CA ASN A 101 22.49 -25.72 -9.42
C ASN A 101 22.42 -24.73 -10.57
N TRP A 102 23.10 -25.04 -11.67
CA TRP A 102 23.09 -24.22 -12.88
C TRP A 102 21.77 -24.35 -13.65
N LEU A 103 21.18 -23.22 -14.03
CA LEU A 103 19.92 -23.14 -14.76
C LEU A 103 20.13 -22.38 -16.08
N GLN A 104 19.94 -23.07 -17.20
CA GLN A 104 19.95 -22.46 -18.51
C GLN A 104 18.62 -21.74 -18.76
N ARG A 105 18.63 -20.41 -18.85
CA ARG A 105 17.45 -19.54 -19.02
C ARG A 105 17.69 -18.42 -20.06
N SER A 106 18.77 -18.52 -20.83
CA SER A 106 19.13 -17.56 -21.88
C SER A 106 18.22 -17.55 -23.11
N ASP A 107 17.31 -18.49 -23.28
CA ASP A 107 16.45 -18.62 -24.48
C ASP A 107 14.94 -18.78 -24.15
N VAL A 108 14.54 -18.47 -22.92
CA VAL A 108 13.19 -18.79 -22.41
C VAL A 108 12.20 -17.61 -22.45
N CYS A 109 12.69 -16.40 -22.67
CA CYS A 109 11.87 -15.19 -22.73
C CYS A 109 11.01 -15.17 -23.99
N PHE A 110 9.73 -14.82 -23.88
CA PHE A 110 8.91 -14.55 -25.06
C PHE A 110 9.36 -13.30 -25.80
N ASP A 111 9.61 -12.22 -25.06
CA ASP A 111 10.05 -10.94 -25.62
C ASP A 111 10.75 -10.10 -24.54
N SER A 112 12.08 -9.98 -24.64
CA SER A 112 12.92 -9.22 -23.72
C SER A 112 12.79 -7.69 -23.86
N GLY A 113 12.09 -7.22 -24.90
CA GLY A 113 11.73 -5.82 -25.09
C GLY A 113 10.39 -5.43 -24.47
N SER A 114 9.65 -6.39 -23.90
CA SER A 114 8.35 -6.16 -23.25
C SER A 114 8.42 -6.33 -21.74
N SER A 115 7.53 -5.65 -21.01
CA SER A 115 7.49 -5.71 -19.55
C SER A 115 6.07 -5.67 -18.98
N VAL A 116 5.95 -6.13 -17.73
CA VAL A 116 4.71 -6.11 -16.94
C VAL A 116 4.93 -5.27 -15.69
N VAL A 117 3.91 -4.52 -15.27
CA VAL A 117 3.92 -3.82 -13.99
C VAL A 117 3.22 -4.69 -12.96
N VAL A 118 3.92 -5.00 -11.88
CA VAL A 118 3.41 -5.81 -10.77
C VAL A 118 3.32 -5.01 -9.48
N MET A 119 2.26 -5.21 -8.72
CA MET A 119 2.10 -4.64 -7.37
C MET A 119 2.50 -5.65 -6.30
N VAL A 120 3.21 -5.20 -5.27
CA VAL A 120 3.53 -5.99 -4.09
C VAL A 120 2.28 -6.21 -3.26
N THR A 121 1.86 -7.47 -3.12
CA THR A 121 0.69 -7.89 -2.34
C THR A 121 1.01 -8.96 -1.31
N ASP A 122 2.21 -9.52 -1.37
CA ASP A 122 2.68 -10.58 -0.51
C ASP A 122 4.20 -10.42 -0.28
N LEU A 123 4.81 -11.33 0.48
CA LEU A 123 6.22 -11.32 0.83
C LEU A 123 6.83 -12.70 0.58
N CYS A 124 8.04 -12.77 0.00
CA CYS A 124 8.83 -14.00 0.01
C CYS A 124 9.96 -13.94 1.05
N PRO A 125 9.75 -14.39 2.29
CA PRO A 125 10.79 -14.34 3.30
C PRO A 125 11.86 -15.41 3.04
N CYS A 126 13.14 -15.08 3.25
CA CYS A 126 14.24 -16.05 3.20
C CYS A 126 14.05 -17.18 4.24
N TYR A 127 13.46 -16.86 5.39
CA TYR A 127 13.11 -17.84 6.42
C TYR A 127 11.60 -18.08 6.50
N TYR A 128 11.16 -19.22 5.98
CA TYR A 128 9.75 -19.64 6.03
C TYR A 128 9.61 -21.11 6.45
N PRO A 129 9.19 -21.42 7.69
CA PRO A 129 9.26 -22.78 8.25
C PRO A 129 8.49 -23.84 7.43
N THR A 130 7.36 -23.48 6.86
CA THR A 130 6.48 -24.41 6.12
C THR A 130 6.96 -24.72 4.70
N ASN A 131 7.89 -23.93 4.14
CA ASN A 131 8.49 -24.19 2.83
C ASN A 131 10.00 -23.83 2.79
N ALA A 132 10.72 -24.19 3.85
CA ALA A 132 12.08 -23.73 4.09
C ALA A 132 13.08 -24.06 2.97
N TYR A 133 12.90 -25.19 2.27
CA TYR A 133 13.78 -25.56 1.15
C TYR A 133 13.58 -24.64 -0.06
N SER A 134 12.33 -24.37 -0.45
CA SER A 134 12.05 -23.50 -1.60
C SER A 134 12.38 -22.04 -1.31
N ASN A 135 11.97 -21.52 -0.15
CA ASN A 135 12.27 -20.15 0.25
C ASN A 135 13.77 -19.90 0.35
N LYS A 136 14.54 -20.86 0.89
CA LYS A 136 15.99 -20.77 0.88
C LYS A 136 16.58 -20.78 -0.54
N ARG A 137 16.01 -21.59 -1.43
CA ARG A 137 16.47 -21.71 -2.82
C ARG A 137 16.32 -20.42 -3.62
N TRP A 138 15.23 -19.68 -3.39
CA TRP A 138 14.83 -18.57 -4.26
C TRP A 138 14.86 -17.21 -3.59
N CYS A 139 14.48 -17.11 -2.31
CA CYS A 139 14.21 -15.85 -1.64
C CYS A 139 15.33 -15.40 -0.69
N CYS A 140 16.43 -16.15 -0.60
CA CYS A 140 17.63 -15.72 0.11
C CYS A 140 18.61 -14.98 -0.80
N GLY A 141 19.54 -14.23 -0.22
CA GLY A 141 20.30 -13.16 -0.90
C GLY A 141 21.38 -13.56 -1.91
N ASP A 142 21.35 -14.74 -2.54
CA ASP A 142 22.25 -15.07 -3.65
C ASP A 142 21.94 -14.29 -4.92
N MET A 143 20.67 -13.91 -5.10
CA MET A 143 20.18 -13.10 -6.22
C MET A 143 18.89 -12.38 -5.83
N GLN A 144 18.71 -11.16 -6.33
CA GLN A 144 17.46 -10.40 -6.17
C GLN A 144 16.29 -11.21 -6.75
N HIS A 145 15.18 -11.28 -6.02
CA HIS A 145 14.12 -12.23 -6.33
C HIS A 145 12.71 -11.65 -6.16
N PHE A 146 11.83 -12.05 -7.09
CA PHE A 146 10.41 -11.77 -7.08
C PHE A 146 9.64 -13.07 -7.33
N ASP A 147 8.76 -13.45 -6.41
CA ASP A 147 7.75 -14.47 -6.73
C ASP A 147 6.56 -13.74 -7.34
N VAL A 148 6.39 -13.81 -8.66
CA VAL A 148 5.30 -13.08 -9.34
C VAL A 148 4.08 -13.99 -9.46
N SER A 149 2.88 -13.43 -9.53
CA SER A 149 1.70 -14.25 -9.86
C SER A 149 1.90 -15.02 -11.17
N VAL A 150 1.28 -16.20 -11.29
CA VAL A 150 1.27 -16.95 -12.54
C VAL A 150 0.76 -16.12 -13.73
N PHE A 151 -0.16 -15.18 -13.49
CA PHE A 151 -0.70 -14.25 -14.49
C PHE A 151 0.34 -13.28 -15.04
N ALA A 152 1.22 -12.77 -14.18
CA ALA A 152 2.36 -11.95 -14.61
C ALA A 152 3.45 -12.82 -15.28
N PHE A 153 3.71 -14.01 -14.74
CA PHE A 153 4.75 -14.90 -15.26
C PHE A 153 4.47 -15.35 -16.70
N GLU A 154 3.23 -15.75 -17.00
CA GLU A 154 2.83 -16.22 -18.34
C GLU A 154 2.92 -15.13 -19.43
N LYS A 155 3.06 -13.86 -19.04
CA LYS A 155 3.35 -12.73 -19.96
C LYS A 155 4.85 -12.63 -20.29
N LEU A 156 5.73 -13.14 -19.42
CA LEU A 156 7.18 -13.06 -19.53
C LEU A 156 7.81 -14.32 -20.16
N ALA A 157 7.37 -15.51 -19.74
CA ALA A 157 7.88 -16.80 -20.19
C ALA A 157 6.87 -17.94 -19.96
N ASP A 158 7.18 -19.11 -20.50
CA ASP A 158 6.37 -20.33 -20.30
C ASP A 158 6.53 -20.83 -18.85
N VAL A 159 5.41 -21.00 -18.14
CA VAL A 159 5.37 -21.44 -16.73
C VAL A 159 6.14 -22.73 -16.45
N LYS A 160 6.35 -23.58 -17.47
CA LYS A 160 7.13 -24.83 -17.35
C LYS A 160 8.59 -24.62 -16.93
N TYR A 161 9.15 -23.44 -17.15
CA TYR A 161 10.53 -23.14 -16.76
C TYR A 161 10.69 -22.93 -15.25
N GLY A 162 9.59 -22.62 -14.55
CA GLY A 162 9.49 -22.44 -13.09
C GLY A 162 10.20 -21.20 -12.53
N VAL A 163 11.31 -20.80 -13.14
CA VAL A 163 12.10 -19.61 -12.80
C VAL A 163 12.74 -19.03 -14.05
N ILE A 164 12.85 -17.72 -14.14
CA ILE A 164 13.49 -16.99 -15.25
C ILE A 164 14.40 -15.89 -14.74
N GLY A 165 15.35 -15.48 -15.58
CA GLY A 165 16.09 -14.23 -15.38
C GLY A 165 15.19 -13.05 -15.69
N ILE A 166 15.27 -12.00 -14.89
CA ILE A 166 14.54 -10.75 -15.10
C ILE A 166 15.46 -9.55 -14.94
N LYS A 167 15.06 -8.46 -15.56
CA LYS A 167 15.40 -7.12 -15.09
C LYS A 167 14.16 -6.50 -14.46
N TYR A 168 14.36 -5.78 -13.36
CA TYR A 168 13.28 -5.08 -12.68
C TYR A 168 13.70 -3.68 -12.30
N ARG A 169 12.73 -2.82 -12.06
CA ARG A 169 12.96 -1.46 -11.59
C ARG A 169 11.72 -0.92 -10.88
N ARG A 170 11.91 -0.08 -9.86
CA ARG A 170 10.79 0.45 -9.06
C ARG A 170 10.11 1.58 -9.83
N VAL A 171 8.79 1.48 -10.00
CA VAL A 171 7.99 2.43 -10.79
C VAL A 171 6.73 2.86 -10.05
N PRO A 172 6.12 4.00 -10.41
CA PRO A 172 4.75 4.30 -10.01
C PRO A 172 3.80 3.18 -10.43
N CYS A 173 2.78 2.88 -9.62
CA CYS A 173 1.80 1.84 -9.95
C CYS A 173 0.93 2.16 -11.16
N ASP A 174 0.95 3.40 -11.65
CA ASP A 174 0.30 3.82 -12.88
C ASP A 174 1.22 3.84 -14.10
N PHE A 175 2.47 3.41 -13.96
CA PHE A 175 3.46 3.35 -15.02
C PHE A 175 2.99 2.49 -16.19
N SER A 176 3.13 3.01 -17.42
CA SER A 176 2.85 2.25 -18.63
C SER A 176 4.15 1.89 -19.33
N PRO A 177 4.47 0.59 -19.48
CA PRO A 177 5.56 0.14 -20.33
C PRO A 177 5.49 0.69 -21.76
N ASP A 178 6.65 0.96 -22.36
CA ASP A 178 6.78 1.28 -23.78
C ASP A 178 6.22 0.14 -24.65
N LYS A 179 6.51 -1.09 -24.24
CA LYS A 179 5.95 -2.31 -24.81
C LYS A 179 5.46 -3.22 -23.68
N LYS A 180 4.15 -3.41 -23.63
CA LYS A 180 3.51 -4.26 -22.63
C LYS A 180 3.74 -5.73 -22.96
N ALA A 181 4.14 -6.50 -21.95
CA ALA A 181 4.18 -7.95 -22.04
C ALA A 181 2.74 -8.47 -22.11
N VAL A 182 2.46 -9.30 -23.11
CA VAL A 182 1.16 -9.94 -23.30
C VAL A 182 1.41 -11.43 -23.44
N ARG A 183 0.60 -12.24 -22.77
CA ARG A 183 0.67 -13.70 -22.91
C ARG A 183 0.48 -14.09 -24.37
N PRO A 184 1.41 -14.84 -24.98
CA PRO A 184 1.22 -15.37 -26.32
C PRO A 184 0.01 -16.32 -26.40
N ASN A 185 -0.70 -16.32 -27.52
CA ASN A 185 -1.92 -17.12 -27.71
C ASN A 185 -1.69 -18.65 -27.63
N TYR A 186 -0.46 -19.12 -27.81
CA TYR A 186 -0.10 -20.54 -27.70
C TYR A 186 0.17 -20.98 -26.25
N VAL A 187 0.24 -20.04 -25.30
CA VAL A 187 0.36 -20.33 -23.88
C VAL A 187 -1.03 -20.42 -23.28
N SER A 188 -1.32 -21.54 -22.62
CA SER A 188 -2.57 -21.74 -21.91
C SER A 188 -2.70 -20.75 -20.76
N ALA A 189 -3.83 -20.06 -20.70
CA ALA A 189 -4.14 -19.15 -19.61
C ALA A 189 -4.18 -19.88 -18.26
N ALA A 190 -3.55 -19.31 -17.24
CA ALA A 190 -3.91 -19.61 -15.87
C ALA A 190 -5.40 -19.26 -15.63
N TRP A 191 -6.09 -20.10 -14.84
CA TRP A 191 -7.51 -19.92 -14.58
C TRP A 191 -7.80 -19.86 -13.10
N ASP A 192 -8.01 -18.65 -12.57
CA ASP A 192 -8.36 -18.45 -11.17
C ASP A 192 -9.66 -19.21 -10.82
N THR A 193 -9.54 -20.26 -10.00
CA THR A 193 -10.70 -21.05 -9.57
C THR A 193 -11.31 -20.52 -8.28
N ARG A 194 -10.68 -19.56 -7.60
CA ARG A 194 -11.23 -18.97 -6.38
C ARG A 194 -12.36 -18.04 -6.77
N GLN A 195 -13.54 -18.31 -6.24
CA GLN A 195 -14.67 -17.42 -6.43
C GLN A 195 -14.56 -16.23 -5.46
N PRO A 196 -14.98 -15.04 -5.90
CA PRO A 196 -15.10 -13.91 -4.99
C PRO A 196 -16.04 -14.26 -3.82
N PRO A 197 -15.75 -13.82 -2.59
CA PRO A 197 -16.64 -14.04 -1.44
C PRO A 197 -18.06 -13.55 -1.68
N ASN A 198 -19.04 -14.11 -0.97
CA ASN A 198 -20.44 -13.69 -1.12
C ASN A 198 -20.61 -12.18 -0.86
N GLY A 199 -21.24 -11.49 -1.81
CA GLY A 199 -21.43 -10.05 -1.76
C GLY A 199 -20.16 -9.24 -2.01
N PHE A 200 -19.10 -9.84 -2.55
CA PHE A 200 -17.91 -9.11 -2.98
C PHE A 200 -18.22 -8.15 -4.14
N ASP A 201 -17.59 -6.98 -4.09
CA ASP A 201 -17.51 -6.02 -5.18
C ASP A 201 -16.10 -5.42 -5.18
N ASP A 202 -15.71 -4.75 -6.27
CA ASP A 202 -14.35 -4.22 -6.46
C ASP A 202 -13.92 -3.23 -5.36
N SER A 203 -14.84 -2.59 -4.63
CA SER A 203 -14.49 -1.70 -3.51
C SER A 203 -14.03 -2.43 -2.25
N LYS A 204 -14.18 -3.76 -2.21
CA LYS A 204 -13.73 -4.62 -1.11
C LYS A 204 -12.34 -5.22 -1.34
N ASP A 205 -11.73 -4.95 -2.49
CA ASP A 205 -10.30 -5.17 -2.69
C ASP A 205 -9.54 -4.15 -1.83
N GLY A 206 -8.73 -4.63 -0.89
CA GLY A 206 -7.98 -3.79 0.04
C GLY A 206 -6.81 -3.04 -0.61
N ARG A 207 -6.47 -3.37 -1.86
CA ARG A 207 -5.46 -2.61 -2.61
C ARG A 207 -6.00 -1.22 -2.90
N TRP A 208 -5.11 -0.25 -2.79
CA TRP A 208 -5.46 1.12 -3.05
C TRP A 208 -6.00 1.29 -4.50
N SER A 209 -7.28 1.65 -4.63
CA SER A 209 -7.91 2.02 -5.90
C SER A 209 -7.58 3.48 -6.24
N LEU A 210 -6.36 3.75 -6.70
CA LEU A 210 -5.97 5.11 -7.11
C LEU A 210 -6.79 5.52 -8.34
N TRP A 211 -7.22 4.55 -9.13
CA TRP A 211 -7.85 4.78 -10.44
C TRP A 211 -8.97 3.78 -10.67
N SER A 212 -10.11 4.26 -11.17
CA SER A 212 -11.29 3.47 -11.55
C SER A 212 -11.09 2.59 -12.81
N LYS A 213 -9.83 2.33 -13.19
CA LYS A 213 -9.46 1.49 -14.34
C LYS A 213 -8.29 0.60 -13.99
N THR A 214 -8.49 -0.68 -14.26
CA THR A 214 -7.53 -1.78 -14.21
C THR A 214 -6.29 -1.49 -15.06
N GLN A 215 -5.10 -1.77 -14.54
CA GLN A 215 -3.84 -1.75 -15.30
C GLN A 215 -3.39 -3.15 -15.76
N SER A 216 -4.22 -4.18 -15.57
CA SER A 216 -3.95 -5.53 -16.03
C SER A 216 -4.37 -5.70 -17.48
N TRP A 217 -3.39 -6.00 -18.32
CA TRP A 217 -3.54 -6.20 -19.76
C TRP A 217 -3.63 -7.71 -20.02
N ASP A 218 -4.71 -8.34 -19.54
CA ASP A 218 -5.03 -9.71 -19.95
C ASP A 218 -5.45 -9.68 -21.43
N SER A 219 -5.19 -10.74 -22.21
CA SER A 219 -5.24 -10.77 -23.68
C SER A 219 -6.51 -10.22 -24.37
N ALA A 220 -7.58 -9.91 -23.62
CA ALA A 220 -8.75 -9.20 -24.10
C ALA A 220 -8.46 -7.74 -24.57
N ASP A 221 -7.42 -7.08 -24.06
CA ASP A 221 -7.13 -5.67 -24.41
C ASP A 221 -6.35 -5.48 -25.72
N ALA A 222 -5.67 -6.51 -26.20
CA ALA A 222 -4.92 -6.44 -27.47
C ALA A 222 -5.84 -6.33 -28.70
N GLY A 223 -7.16 -6.52 -28.54
CA GLY A 223 -8.16 -6.46 -29.60
C GLY A 223 -8.93 -5.14 -29.72
N SER A 224 -8.71 -4.14 -28.86
CA SER A 224 -9.51 -2.90 -28.83
C SER A 224 -8.76 -1.64 -29.31
N SER A 225 -7.69 -1.79 -30.09
CA SER A 225 -7.10 -0.68 -30.84
C SER A 225 -7.81 -0.46 -32.19
N SER A 226 -9.00 0.15 -32.16
CA SER A 226 -9.47 1.10 -33.20
C SER A 226 -10.94 1.49 -33.01
N ARG A 227 -11.16 2.72 -32.52
CA ARG A 227 -12.00 3.76 -33.14
C ARG A 227 -12.23 4.88 -32.13
N ALA A 228 -11.36 5.88 -32.22
CA ALA A 228 -11.84 7.23 -32.05
C ALA A 228 -12.91 7.46 -33.13
N SER A 229 -14.15 7.71 -32.71
CA SER A 229 -15.16 8.26 -33.59
C SER A 229 -15.98 9.28 -32.82
N ALA A 230 -15.71 10.53 -33.19
CA ALA A 230 -16.57 11.67 -32.96
C ALA A 230 -18.03 11.33 -33.28
N SER A 231 -18.93 11.92 -32.49
CA SER A 231 -20.36 11.96 -32.73
C SER A 231 -20.66 12.62 -34.08
N ALA A 232 -20.97 11.80 -35.08
CA ALA A 232 -21.66 12.21 -36.28
C ALA A 232 -22.84 11.27 -36.51
N SER A 233 -24.03 11.83 -36.37
CA SER A 233 -25.33 11.22 -36.63
C SER A 233 -25.48 10.85 -38.10
N ALA A 234 -25.73 9.57 -38.39
CA ALA A 234 -26.35 9.14 -39.64
C ALA A 234 -27.12 7.83 -39.42
N SER A 235 -28.43 7.93 -39.61
CA SER A 235 -29.43 6.88 -39.63
C SER A 235 -29.24 5.89 -40.78
N ALA A 236 -29.31 4.59 -40.51
CA ALA A 236 -29.83 3.61 -41.47
C ALA A 236 -30.23 2.29 -40.78
N SER A 237 -31.46 1.89 -41.08
CA SER A 237 -32.18 0.66 -40.79
C SER A 237 -31.53 -0.61 -41.36
N GLY A 238 -31.68 -1.74 -40.67
CA GLY A 238 -31.33 -3.06 -41.22
C GLY A 238 -31.68 -4.22 -40.29
N SER A 239 -32.85 -4.81 -40.53
CA SER A 239 -33.39 -6.05 -39.97
C SER A 239 -32.59 -7.30 -40.37
N GLY A 240 -32.53 -8.31 -39.49
CA GLY A 240 -32.06 -9.65 -39.84
C GLY A 240 -32.12 -10.65 -38.68
N SER A 241 -33.06 -11.58 -38.76
CA SER A 241 -33.46 -12.56 -37.74
C SER A 241 -32.69 -13.89 -37.79
N SER A 242 -33.00 -14.76 -36.80
CA SER A 242 -32.87 -16.24 -36.75
C SER A 242 -31.52 -16.79 -36.26
N ALA A 243 -31.40 -17.92 -35.55
CA ALA A 243 -32.30 -18.97 -35.04
C ALA A 243 -31.41 -19.87 -34.12
N SER A 244 -31.76 -20.10 -32.85
CA SER A 244 -32.33 -21.33 -32.25
C SER A 244 -31.52 -22.64 -32.28
N ALA A 245 -31.28 -23.21 -31.09
CA ALA A 245 -31.24 -24.66 -30.75
C ALA A 245 -31.27 -24.80 -29.20
N SER A 246 -32.39 -25.19 -28.54
CA SER A 246 -32.84 -26.55 -28.13
C SER A 246 -31.85 -27.29 -27.21
N ALA A 247 -32.17 -27.95 -26.08
CA ALA A 247 -33.38 -28.61 -25.56
C ALA A 247 -33.23 -28.85 -24.02
N LEU A 248 -34.30 -28.88 -23.19
CA LEU A 248 -34.96 -30.05 -22.53
C LEU A 248 -34.00 -31.06 -21.85
N ALA A 249 -34.21 -31.70 -20.70
CA ALA A 249 -35.15 -31.74 -19.57
C ALA A 249 -34.49 -32.74 -18.57
N SER A 250 -34.60 -32.74 -17.25
CA SER A 250 -35.70 -33.28 -16.44
C SER A 250 -35.17 -33.58 -15.03
N SER A 251 -36.09 -33.50 -14.07
CA SER A 251 -36.07 -33.87 -12.66
C SER A 251 -35.43 -35.22 -12.28
N ILE A 252 -34.85 -35.29 -11.07
CA ILE A 252 -35.05 -36.39 -10.10
C ILE A 252 -35.01 -35.79 -8.68
N SER A 253 -36.06 -36.08 -7.93
CA SER A 253 -36.22 -35.85 -6.49
C SER A 253 -35.92 -37.14 -5.74
N VAL A 254 -35.19 -37.05 -4.62
CA VAL A 254 -35.16 -38.10 -3.59
C VAL A 254 -35.32 -37.46 -2.21
N THR A 255 -36.40 -37.88 -1.55
CA THR A 255 -36.75 -37.62 -0.16
C THR A 255 -36.02 -38.63 0.74
N TYR A 256 -35.56 -38.21 1.93
CA TYR A 256 -35.47 -39.09 3.09
C TYR A 256 -35.86 -38.32 4.36
N ASN A 257 -36.67 -38.96 5.19
CA ASN A 257 -37.33 -38.45 6.39
C ASN A 257 -36.94 -39.31 7.60
N GLY A 258 -37.05 -38.74 8.81
CA GLY A 258 -36.88 -39.37 10.13
C GLY A 258 -36.04 -38.45 11.03
N GLY A 259 -36.60 -37.64 11.93
CA GLY A 259 -37.35 -38.02 13.13
C GLY A 259 -36.35 -38.51 14.20
N SER A 260 -36.24 -38.02 15.44
CA SER A 260 -37.14 -37.36 16.38
C SER A 260 -36.34 -37.12 17.68
N GLY A 261 -36.70 -36.15 18.54
CA GLY A 261 -36.19 -36.16 19.93
C GLY A 261 -36.20 -34.81 20.67
N SER A 262 -37.28 -34.57 21.40
CA SER A 262 -37.62 -33.46 22.29
C SER A 262 -36.76 -33.34 23.57
N GLY A 263 -36.69 -32.12 24.13
CA GLY A 263 -36.16 -31.88 25.48
C GLY A 263 -36.28 -30.42 25.94
N SER A 264 -37.38 -30.11 26.62
CA SER A 264 -37.75 -28.83 27.24
C SER A 264 -36.94 -28.53 28.51
N GLY A 265 -36.72 -27.25 28.84
CA GLY A 265 -36.15 -26.85 30.13
C GLY A 265 -36.18 -25.35 30.38
N SER A 266 -37.31 -24.86 30.89
CA SER A 266 -37.52 -23.49 31.38
C SER A 266 -36.82 -23.26 32.73
N GLY A 267 -36.33 -22.05 32.97
CA GLY A 267 -35.82 -21.64 34.29
C GLY A 267 -35.69 -20.13 34.42
N SER A 268 -36.74 -19.49 34.95
CA SER A 268 -36.79 -18.08 35.33
C SER A 268 -36.22 -17.90 36.75
N GLY A 269 -35.52 -16.79 37.00
CA GLY A 269 -35.06 -16.42 38.35
C GLY A 269 -34.70 -14.94 38.44
N SER A 270 -35.65 -14.16 38.95
CA SER A 270 -35.54 -12.74 39.32
C SER A 270 -34.95 -12.56 40.73
N GLY A 271 -34.17 -11.50 40.97
CA GLY A 271 -33.68 -11.18 42.33
C GLY A 271 -32.94 -9.84 42.46
N SER A 272 -33.73 -8.80 42.76
CA SER A 272 -33.55 -7.51 43.46
C SER A 272 -32.21 -6.93 43.94
N ALA A 273 -32.25 -5.59 44.01
CA ALA A 273 -31.28 -4.58 44.46
C ALA A 273 -30.76 -4.68 45.91
N GLY A 274 -29.62 -4.00 46.15
CA GLY A 274 -29.10 -3.66 47.47
C GLY A 274 -28.01 -2.58 47.39
N SER A 275 -28.18 -1.50 48.15
CA SER A 275 -27.39 -0.26 48.13
C SER A 275 -26.26 -0.24 49.17
N GLY A 276 -25.15 0.43 48.84
CA GLY A 276 -24.38 1.28 49.76
C GLY A 276 -23.23 0.65 50.56
N SER A 277 -22.02 1.22 50.39
CA SER A 277 -21.19 1.85 51.45
C SER A 277 -19.72 1.90 51.00
N GLY A 278 -19.11 3.09 51.14
CA GLY A 278 -17.77 3.39 50.66
C GLY A 278 -16.64 2.64 51.36
N SER A 279 -15.54 2.49 50.63
CA SER A 279 -14.21 2.24 51.16
C SER A 279 -13.21 2.90 50.22
N SER A 280 -12.53 3.92 50.75
CA SER A 280 -11.48 4.68 50.10
C SER A 280 -10.33 3.79 49.67
N SER A 281 -10.10 3.68 48.36
CA SER A 281 -8.84 3.23 47.79
C SER A 281 -8.34 4.28 46.80
N SER A 282 -7.31 5.00 47.24
CA SER A 282 -6.48 5.88 46.42
C SER A 282 -5.85 5.06 45.29
N SER A 283 -6.50 5.06 44.13
CA SER A 283 -5.91 4.66 42.86
C SER A 283 -5.54 5.95 42.14
N ASN A 284 -4.24 6.11 41.92
CA ASN A 284 -3.68 7.19 41.13
C ASN A 284 -4.00 6.91 39.65
N GLY A 285 -5.29 7.00 39.30
CA GLY A 285 -5.76 6.99 37.92
C GLY A 285 -5.54 8.37 37.36
N GLY A 286 -4.35 8.61 36.81
CA GLY A 286 -4.12 9.80 36.00
C GLY A 286 -5.17 9.83 34.90
N GLN A 287 -6.15 10.74 35.01
CA GLN A 287 -7.06 11.04 33.92
C GLN A 287 -6.18 11.49 32.75
N GLN A 288 -6.03 10.62 31.76
CA GLN A 288 -5.35 10.94 30.52
C GLN A 288 -6.08 12.15 29.94
N SER A 289 -5.37 13.28 29.85
CA SER A 289 -5.91 14.53 29.31
C SER A 289 -6.71 14.22 28.04
N THR A 290 -7.92 14.77 27.93
CA THR A 290 -8.75 14.61 26.72
C THR A 290 -8.02 15.10 25.48
N VAL A 291 -7.00 15.96 25.62
CA VAL A 291 -6.14 16.39 24.53
C VAL A 291 -4.69 16.02 24.79
N THR A 292 -4.04 15.37 23.83
CA THR A 292 -2.59 15.14 23.83
C THR A 292 -1.96 15.99 22.74
N ASN A 293 -1.03 16.87 23.11
CA ASN A 293 -0.22 17.61 22.14
C ASN A 293 0.93 16.71 21.69
N ALA A 294 1.09 16.51 20.38
CA ALA A 294 2.25 15.83 19.79
C ALA A 294 3.37 16.82 19.46
N TYR A 295 3.00 17.99 18.92
CA TYR A 295 3.96 19.02 18.52
C TYR A 295 3.41 20.43 18.82
N TYR A 296 4.17 21.24 19.55
CA TYR A 296 3.86 22.65 19.83
C TYR A 296 5.16 23.42 20.09
N GLY A 297 5.71 24.10 19.06
CA GLY A 297 7.04 24.73 19.17
C GLY A 297 8.21 23.74 19.23
N GLY A 298 7.92 22.44 19.11
CA GLY A 298 8.82 21.31 19.35
C GLY A 298 8.00 20.05 19.66
N PHE A 299 8.64 18.88 19.63
CA PHE A 299 7.98 17.64 20.04
C PHE A 299 7.72 17.64 21.55
N MET A 300 6.50 17.27 21.91
CA MET A 300 6.10 17.15 23.31
C MET A 300 6.66 15.85 23.90
N GLN A 301 6.61 15.73 25.23
CA GLN A 301 7.13 14.54 25.92
C GLN A 301 6.51 13.26 25.37
N GLY A 302 7.37 12.30 25.05
CA GLY A 302 6.97 11.01 24.49
C GLY A 302 6.77 11.01 22.98
N TRP A 303 6.93 12.16 22.30
CA TRP A 303 6.92 12.26 20.85
C TRP A 303 8.32 12.51 20.29
N SER A 304 8.62 11.96 19.12
CA SER A 304 9.88 12.22 18.41
C SER A 304 9.73 11.96 16.93
N ASP A 305 10.63 12.51 16.12
CA ASP A 305 10.70 12.20 14.69
C ASP A 305 11.77 11.15 14.32
N SER A 306 12.15 10.31 15.28
CA SER A 306 13.19 9.29 15.06
C SER A 306 12.79 8.30 13.96
N GLY A 307 13.71 7.95 13.07
CA GLY A 307 13.42 7.09 11.93
C GLY A 307 12.62 7.75 10.81
N SER A 308 12.52 9.08 10.78
CA SER A 308 12.16 9.80 9.56
C SER A 308 13.24 9.61 8.48
N TRP A 309 12.86 9.62 7.21
CA TRP A 309 13.75 9.31 6.09
C TRP A 309 13.54 10.27 4.93
N GLY A 310 14.58 10.42 4.08
CA GLY A 310 14.50 11.24 2.87
C GLY A 310 13.99 12.65 3.16
N LEU A 311 14.51 13.31 4.19
CA LEU A 311 14.10 14.66 4.52
C LEU A 311 15.26 15.53 4.98
N THR A 312 15.12 16.83 4.75
CA THR A 312 16.02 17.87 5.24
C THR A 312 15.25 18.85 6.12
N LYS A 313 15.66 18.98 7.38
CA LYS A 313 15.06 19.96 8.31
C LYS A 313 15.46 21.37 7.93
N TRP A 314 14.49 22.27 7.94
CA TRP A 314 14.73 23.69 7.71
C TRP A 314 15.44 24.32 8.91
N ASP A 315 16.12 25.44 8.65
CA ASP A 315 16.67 26.23 9.74
C ASP A 315 15.56 26.86 10.61
N ARG A 316 15.94 27.26 11.82
CA ARG A 316 15.02 27.86 12.78
C ARG A 316 14.39 29.16 12.26
N SER A 317 15.12 29.94 11.48
CA SER A 317 14.66 31.22 10.91
C SER A 317 13.57 31.06 9.86
N SER A 318 13.52 29.91 9.19
CA SER A 318 12.58 29.61 8.10
C SER A 318 11.39 28.76 8.56
N SER A 319 11.40 28.34 9.83
CA SER A 319 10.43 27.38 10.40
C SER A 319 9.42 28.04 11.35
N TRP A 320 9.04 29.29 11.11
CA TRP A 320 8.02 29.96 11.91
C TRP A 320 6.62 29.41 11.59
N GLY A 321 5.96 28.93 12.63
CA GLY A 321 4.60 28.40 12.62
C GLY A 321 3.53 29.48 12.68
N PHE A 322 2.28 29.02 12.62
CA PHE A 322 1.11 29.88 12.49
C PHE A 322 0.95 30.87 13.65
N ASN A 323 1.25 30.43 14.88
CA ASN A 323 1.14 31.26 16.09
C ASN A 323 2.46 31.95 16.50
N GLY A 324 3.47 31.94 15.62
CA GLY A 324 4.81 32.46 15.93
C GLY A 324 5.69 31.54 16.78
N GLN A 325 5.26 30.30 17.08
CA GLN A 325 6.16 29.25 17.59
C GLN A 325 6.91 28.60 16.42
N GLN A 326 7.84 27.70 16.73
CA GLN A 326 8.50 26.90 15.69
C GLN A 326 7.56 25.80 15.19
N ALA A 327 7.43 25.70 13.86
CA ALA A 327 6.77 24.60 13.18
C ALA A 327 7.76 23.49 12.82
N TYR A 328 7.26 22.28 12.63
CA TYR A 328 8.02 21.18 12.05
C TYR A 328 8.10 21.38 10.55
N CYS A 329 9.15 22.05 10.07
CA CYS A 329 9.38 22.32 8.65
C CYS A 329 10.51 21.46 8.08
N VAL A 330 10.18 20.73 7.02
CA VAL A 330 11.11 19.86 6.29
C VAL A 330 10.89 19.98 4.79
N THR A 331 11.96 19.81 4.04
CA THR A 331 11.88 19.39 2.64
C THR A 331 11.91 17.87 2.64
N LEU A 332 10.79 17.26 2.27
CA LEU A 332 10.74 15.83 1.96
C LEU A 332 11.31 15.65 0.55
N ASP A 333 12.31 14.79 0.45
CA ASP A 333 12.80 14.29 -0.83
C ASP A 333 11.71 13.44 -1.50
N GLY A 334 11.97 13.01 -2.74
CA GLY A 334 11.07 12.08 -3.43
C GLY A 334 10.80 10.86 -2.56
N TYR A 335 9.53 10.56 -2.29
CA TYR A 335 9.10 9.48 -1.39
C TYR A 335 9.64 9.55 0.05
N GLY A 336 10.16 10.70 0.47
CA GLY A 336 10.57 10.98 1.84
C GLY A 336 9.39 11.05 2.80
N GLY A 337 9.65 10.85 4.09
CA GLY A 337 8.60 10.81 5.11
C GLY A 337 9.06 11.30 6.47
N ALA A 338 8.24 12.14 7.08
CA ALA A 338 8.36 12.47 8.49
C ALA A 338 7.59 11.42 9.31
N LYS A 339 8.31 10.73 10.20
CA LYS A 339 7.78 9.68 11.07
C LYS A 339 7.67 10.20 12.48
N PHE A 340 6.47 10.45 12.97
CA PHE A 340 6.23 10.89 14.35
C PHE A 340 5.88 9.69 15.21
N ASN A 341 6.80 9.32 16.08
CA ASN A 341 6.65 8.21 17.02
C ASN A 341 6.10 8.72 18.34
N ALA A 342 5.26 7.93 18.96
CA ALA A 342 4.69 8.13 20.27
C ALA A 342 4.76 6.84 21.11
N TRP A 343 4.26 6.89 22.34
CA TRP A 343 4.04 5.73 23.19
C TRP A 343 2.72 5.04 22.83
N SER A 344 2.65 3.72 23.04
CA SER A 344 1.42 2.93 22.84
C SER A 344 0.30 3.37 23.78
N GLY A 345 -0.91 3.55 23.25
CA GLY A 345 -2.05 4.09 23.99
C GLY A 345 -2.24 5.60 23.85
N VAL A 346 -1.38 6.29 23.07
CA VAL A 346 -1.52 7.74 22.86
C VAL A 346 -2.82 8.12 22.14
N LEU A 347 -3.33 7.22 21.29
CA LEU A 347 -4.59 7.38 20.55
C LEU A 347 -5.78 6.74 21.25
N SER A 348 -5.58 6.09 22.40
CA SER A 348 -6.68 5.45 23.11
C SER A 348 -7.68 6.46 23.64
N SER A 349 -8.96 6.13 23.44
CA SER A 349 -10.09 7.03 23.74
C SER A 349 -10.06 8.38 22.99
N LYS A 350 -9.28 8.50 21.91
CA LYS A 350 -9.23 9.69 21.03
C LYS A 350 -10.09 9.45 19.80
N ALA A 351 -10.78 10.47 19.31
CA ALA A 351 -11.59 10.43 18.10
C ALA A 351 -10.98 11.22 16.95
N HIS A 352 -10.15 12.23 17.21
CA HIS A 352 -9.68 13.16 16.19
C HIS A 352 -8.20 13.55 16.33
N MET A 353 -7.58 13.93 15.22
CA MET A 353 -6.34 14.71 15.21
C MET A 353 -6.58 16.09 14.58
N GLU A 354 -5.95 17.12 15.13
CA GLU A 354 -5.92 18.48 14.60
C GLU A 354 -4.48 18.90 14.36
N PHE A 355 -4.23 19.58 13.25
CA PHE A 355 -2.94 20.23 13.00
C PHE A 355 -3.07 21.32 11.93
N TRP A 356 -2.11 22.23 11.94
CA TRP A 356 -1.93 23.23 10.88
C TRP A 356 -0.87 22.76 9.89
N VAL A 357 -1.11 23.00 8.60
CA VAL A 357 -0.15 22.75 7.53
C VAL A 357 0.06 24.00 6.71
N LYS A 358 1.31 24.34 6.42
CA LYS A 358 1.64 25.45 5.52
C LYS A 358 1.29 25.09 4.09
N GLN A 359 0.66 26.00 3.37
CA GLN A 359 0.31 25.84 1.98
C GLN A 359 1.54 25.99 1.07
N ASN A 360 1.59 25.18 0.01
CA ASN A 360 2.57 25.29 -1.06
C ASN A 360 1.91 26.04 -2.22
N ASP A 361 2.35 27.28 -2.47
CA ASP A 361 1.79 28.17 -3.49
C ASP A 361 0.26 28.35 -3.37
N GLY A 362 -0.23 28.46 -2.13
CA GLY A 362 -1.65 28.63 -1.81
C GLY A 362 -2.48 27.34 -1.88
N GLN A 363 -1.84 26.18 -2.06
CA GLN A 363 -2.50 24.87 -2.10
C GLN A 363 -2.10 24.00 -0.90
N THR A 364 -3.00 23.12 -0.47
CA THR A 364 -2.68 22.05 0.48
C THR A 364 -1.55 21.17 -0.05
N PRO A 365 -0.48 20.87 0.72
CA PRO A 365 0.58 19.96 0.29
C PRO A 365 0.05 18.56 -0.06
N ASP A 366 0.67 17.91 -1.04
CA ASP A 366 0.25 16.57 -1.49
C ASP A 366 0.92 15.45 -0.70
N ILE A 367 0.55 15.38 0.57
CA ILE A 367 1.17 14.48 1.54
C ILE A 367 0.15 13.41 1.96
N SER A 368 0.62 12.18 2.03
CA SER A 368 -0.11 11.08 2.64
C SER A 368 0.06 11.09 4.15
N LEU A 369 -1.05 10.89 4.86
CA LEU A 369 -1.11 10.61 6.29
C LEU A 369 -1.31 9.11 6.46
N LYS A 370 -0.50 8.47 7.32
CA LYS A 370 -0.68 7.06 7.64
C LYS A 370 -0.41 6.81 9.11
N LEU A 371 -1.36 6.18 9.79
CA LEU A 371 -1.16 5.68 11.14
C LEU A 371 -0.58 4.26 11.10
N ALA A 372 0.26 3.91 12.06
CA ALA A 372 0.83 2.57 12.16
C ALA A 372 1.15 2.15 13.59
N SER A 373 1.39 0.85 13.71
CA SER A 373 1.81 0.13 14.92
C SER A 373 3.01 -0.77 14.59
N PRO A 374 3.67 -1.35 15.60
CA PRO A 374 4.70 -2.37 15.35
C PRO A 374 4.18 -3.63 14.64
N SER A 375 2.87 -3.92 14.72
CA SER A 375 2.25 -5.11 14.11
C SER A 375 1.67 -4.87 12.72
N GLY A 376 1.79 -3.64 12.19
CA GLY A 376 1.30 -3.30 10.85
C GLY A 376 0.76 -1.88 10.77
N SER A 377 0.04 -1.59 9.69
CA SER A 377 -0.34 -0.22 9.38
C SER A 377 -1.81 -0.01 9.01
N CYS A 378 -2.28 1.20 9.29
CA CYS A 378 -3.64 1.63 9.03
C CYS A 378 -3.80 2.15 7.59
N ARG A 379 -5.06 2.41 7.21
CA ARG A 379 -5.40 3.01 5.92
C ARG A 379 -4.71 4.35 5.76
N THR A 380 -4.13 4.59 4.59
CA THR A 380 -3.52 5.87 4.23
C THR A 380 -4.60 6.87 3.80
N LEU A 381 -4.42 8.15 4.16
CA LEU A 381 -5.29 9.25 3.77
C LEU A 381 -4.46 10.28 2.99
N ASN A 382 -4.99 10.87 1.92
CA ASN A 382 -4.32 11.97 1.24
C ASN A 382 -4.79 13.31 1.82
N LEU A 383 -3.89 14.16 2.29
CA LEU A 383 -4.26 15.44 2.90
C LEU A 383 -5.07 16.35 1.96
N ARG A 384 -4.79 16.33 0.65
CA ARG A 384 -5.54 17.12 -0.35
C ARG A 384 -6.98 16.68 -0.52
N SER A 385 -7.35 15.45 -0.13
CA SER A 385 -8.74 15.01 -0.22
C SER A 385 -9.61 15.58 0.90
N PHE A 386 -9.02 16.27 1.88
CA PHE A 386 -9.75 16.91 2.97
C PHE A 386 -9.91 18.40 2.71
N THR A 387 -11.10 18.90 3.03
CA THR A 387 -11.34 20.34 3.07
C THR A 387 -10.76 20.89 4.37
N PRO A 388 -9.87 21.90 4.34
CA PRO A 388 -9.41 22.56 5.55
C PRO A 388 -10.59 23.10 6.36
N ALA A 389 -10.57 22.91 7.68
CA ALA A 389 -11.53 23.52 8.57
C ALA A 389 -11.39 25.05 8.59
N GLU A 390 -10.18 25.53 8.35
CA GLU A 390 -9.84 26.95 8.32
C GLU A 390 -8.59 27.18 7.47
N THR A 391 -8.49 28.35 6.84
CA THR A 391 -7.28 28.80 6.15
C THR A 391 -6.97 30.23 6.58
N ASN A 392 -5.74 30.47 7.02
CA ASN A 392 -5.29 31.78 7.48
C ASN A 392 -3.78 31.97 7.21
N ALA A 393 -3.41 33.11 6.60
CA ALA A 393 -2.02 33.51 6.38
C ALA A 393 -1.13 32.44 5.72
N GLY A 394 -1.65 31.70 4.73
CA GLY A 394 -0.91 30.63 4.05
C GLY A 394 -0.82 29.33 4.84
N TRP A 395 -1.60 29.18 5.92
CA TRP A 395 -1.74 27.95 6.69
C TRP A 395 -3.16 27.41 6.60
N SER A 396 -3.31 26.10 6.59
CA SER A 396 -4.59 25.39 6.58
C SER A 396 -4.70 24.50 7.80
N ARG A 397 -5.79 24.62 8.54
CA ARG A 397 -6.09 23.76 9.70
C ARG A 397 -6.89 22.55 9.24
N PHE A 398 -6.43 21.37 9.61
CA PHE A 398 -7.10 20.11 9.33
C PHE A 398 -7.64 19.49 10.61
N TRP A 399 -8.83 18.90 10.49
CA TRP A 399 -9.48 18.13 11.53
C TRP A 399 -9.78 16.74 10.95
N ILE A 400 -8.97 15.76 11.30
CA ILE A 400 -9.02 14.42 10.72
C ILE A 400 -9.56 13.44 11.76
N LYS A 401 -10.62 12.70 11.40
CA LYS A 401 -11.17 11.64 12.25
C LYS A 401 -10.21 10.46 12.29
N LEU A 402 -9.89 9.95 13.47
CA LEU A 402 -9.00 8.80 13.61
C LEU A 402 -9.60 7.53 13.03
N ASN A 403 -10.93 7.36 13.12
CA ASN A 403 -11.65 6.27 12.45
C ASN A 403 -11.58 6.35 10.91
N ALA A 404 -11.12 7.47 10.33
CA ALA A 404 -10.83 7.53 8.90
C ALA A 404 -9.64 6.62 8.52
N PHE A 405 -8.75 6.28 9.46
CA PHE A 405 -7.63 5.38 9.21
C PHE A 405 -8.02 3.89 9.32
N ASP A 406 -9.26 3.58 9.70
CA ASP A 406 -9.73 2.20 9.87
C ASP A 406 -10.03 1.50 8.54
N TRP A 407 -9.40 0.35 8.30
CA TRP A 407 -9.62 -0.48 7.10
C TRP A 407 -11.03 -1.07 7.05
N ARG A 408 -11.68 -1.25 8.19
CA ARG A 408 -13.04 -1.80 8.28
C ARG A 408 -14.10 -0.81 7.80
N ARG A 409 -13.73 0.45 7.58
CA ARG A 409 -14.64 1.55 7.27
C ARG A 409 -14.36 2.15 5.91
N SER A 410 -15.40 2.44 5.13
CA SER A 410 -15.31 3.15 3.84
C SER A 410 -15.92 4.55 3.88
N ASP A 411 -16.49 4.97 5.01
CA ASP A 411 -17.30 6.20 5.17
C ASP A 411 -16.52 7.44 5.61
N GLY A 412 -15.18 7.40 5.56
CA GLY A 412 -14.34 8.49 6.05
C GLY A 412 -14.31 8.63 7.59
N GLY A 413 -14.91 7.68 8.33
CA GLY A 413 -14.89 7.62 9.79
C GLY A 413 -16.02 8.40 10.47
N ASP A 414 -16.32 8.02 11.70
CA ASP A 414 -17.25 8.72 12.59
C ASP A 414 -16.52 9.46 13.72
N ASP A 415 -17.29 10.15 14.56
CA ASP A 415 -16.76 10.94 15.68
C ASP A 415 -16.66 10.12 16.98
N SER A 416 -16.76 8.78 16.89
CA SER A 416 -16.54 7.92 18.04
C SER A 416 -15.06 7.75 18.33
N ALA A 417 -14.74 7.26 19.54
CA ALA A 417 -13.37 6.95 19.91
C ALA A 417 -12.78 5.92 18.93
N PHE A 418 -11.52 6.15 18.56
CA PHE A 418 -10.73 5.24 17.74
C PHE A 418 -10.56 3.93 18.46
N SER A 419 -10.91 2.84 17.77
CA SER A 419 -10.81 1.47 18.29
C SER A 419 -9.68 0.67 17.67
N GLY A 420 -8.86 1.32 16.84
CA GLY A 420 -7.88 0.68 15.98
C GLY A 420 -8.30 0.69 14.52
N CYS A 421 -7.46 0.11 13.68
CA CYS A 421 -7.63 0.19 12.22
C CYS A 421 -7.77 -1.16 11.52
N SER A 422 -7.75 -2.26 12.27
CA SER A 422 -8.08 -3.60 11.81
C SER A 422 -8.47 -4.46 13.02
N ASP A 423 -8.81 -5.72 12.78
CA ASP A 423 -9.06 -6.69 13.85
C ASP A 423 -7.76 -7.08 14.60
N SER A 424 -6.59 -6.76 14.04
CA SER A 424 -5.27 -7.09 14.58
C SER A 424 -4.46 -5.89 15.09
N ILE A 425 -4.96 -4.66 14.87
CA ILE A 425 -4.30 -3.42 15.27
C ILE A 425 -5.30 -2.58 16.05
N SER A 426 -5.17 -2.59 17.38
CA SER A 426 -6.00 -1.80 18.28
C SER A 426 -5.53 -0.35 18.37
N ASP A 427 -6.38 0.53 18.90
CA ASP A 427 -6.05 1.93 19.20
C ASP A 427 -4.85 2.07 20.14
N TRP A 428 -4.64 1.08 21.02
CA TRP A 428 -3.50 1.03 21.92
C TRP A 428 -2.18 0.79 21.17
N ASP A 429 -2.20 -0.02 20.13
CA ASP A 429 -0.99 -0.41 19.39
C ASP A 429 -0.52 0.69 18.42
N VAL A 430 -1.45 1.53 17.95
CA VAL A 430 -1.14 2.61 17.01
C VAL A 430 -0.39 3.73 17.72
N ASN A 431 0.89 3.87 17.35
CA ASN A 431 1.82 4.78 18.02
C ASN A 431 2.69 5.58 17.04
N THR A 432 2.44 5.46 15.74
CA THR A 432 3.22 6.15 14.71
C THR A 432 2.30 6.88 13.74
N LEU A 433 2.62 8.15 13.45
CA LEU A 433 2.04 8.92 12.35
C LEU A 433 3.12 9.18 11.31
N PHE A 434 2.85 8.79 10.07
CA PHE A 434 3.67 9.10 8.91
C PHE A 434 3.04 10.22 8.09
N LEU A 435 3.88 11.16 7.69
CA LEU A 435 3.58 12.23 6.74
C LEU A 435 4.52 12.03 5.54
N THR A 436 4.03 11.41 4.48
CA THR A 436 4.88 10.97 3.36
C THR A 436 4.60 11.74 2.08
N ASN A 437 5.67 12.10 1.39
CA ASN A 437 5.60 12.57 0.02
C ASN A 437 5.29 11.38 -0.90
N ASN A 438 4.26 11.48 -1.74
CA ASN A 438 3.90 10.41 -2.68
C ASN A 438 4.52 10.57 -4.06
N TRP A 439 5.35 11.60 -4.24
CA TRP A 439 5.88 12.01 -5.53
C TRP A 439 7.39 11.80 -5.55
N GLY A 440 7.95 11.55 -6.74
CA GLY A 440 9.40 11.46 -6.92
C GLY A 440 10.11 12.82 -6.83
N GLY A 441 9.39 13.93 -6.96
CA GLY A 441 9.91 15.28 -6.75
C GLY A 441 9.88 15.68 -5.28
N GLN A 442 10.67 16.69 -4.91
CA GLN A 442 10.68 17.23 -3.55
C GLN A 442 9.33 17.88 -3.21
N GLN A 443 8.93 17.75 -1.95
CA GLN A 443 7.80 18.49 -1.39
C GLN A 443 8.16 19.12 -0.06
N TRP A 444 7.72 20.36 0.13
CA TRP A 444 7.87 21.02 1.41
C TRP A 444 6.68 20.69 2.29
N LEU A 445 6.98 20.39 3.56
CA LEU A 445 6.01 20.10 4.59
C LEU A 445 6.34 20.93 5.83
N CYS A 446 5.42 21.77 6.25
CA CYS A 446 5.47 22.43 7.54
C CYS A 446 4.21 22.08 8.33
N VAL A 447 4.37 21.43 9.48
CA VAL A 447 3.28 21.07 10.40
C VAL A 447 3.42 21.85 11.70
N ASP A 448 2.32 22.39 12.20
CA ASP A 448 2.29 23.12 13.47
C ASP A 448 1.08 22.69 14.32
N GLN A 449 1.22 22.81 15.64
CA GLN A 449 0.20 22.51 16.65
C GLN A 449 -0.52 21.17 16.47
N LEU A 450 0.22 20.08 16.27
CA LEU A 450 -0.36 18.74 16.14
C LEU A 450 -0.90 18.26 17.50
N LYS A 451 -2.18 17.92 17.53
CA LYS A 451 -2.95 17.47 18.70
C LYS A 451 -3.82 16.28 18.35
N VAL A 452 -4.10 15.44 19.35
CA VAL A 452 -5.11 14.38 19.29
C VAL A 452 -6.10 14.51 20.45
N PHE A 453 -7.38 14.36 20.14
CA PHE A 453 -8.54 14.63 21.01
C PHE A 453 -9.35 13.37 21.22
#